data_AF-A0AAQ0JL25-F1
#
_entry.id   AF-A0AAQ0JL25-F1
#
_cell.length_a   1.000
_cell.length_b   1.000
_cell.length_c   1.000
_cell.angle_alpha   90.00
_cell.angle_beta   90.00
_cell.angle_gamma   90.00
#
_symmetry.space_group_name_H-M   'P 1'
#
loop_
_entity.id
_entity.type
_entity.pdbx_description
1 polymer ?
#
loop_
_entity_poly.entity_id
_entity_poly.type
_entity_poly.pdbx_seq_one_letter_code
_entity_poly.pdbx_strand_id
1 'polypeptide(L)'
;MPQSTQLPDLNTVHANLAFNCAHEADHLPALDPKADLLYQYARYLQKQSGPKDFDDIVRYYRIAAAYGHYKANNNAQLLISQELAHSPNAPKESVDLAARLVEQGIPAGYYDIGHYLEIGYGLKQDPDVSLRYFRKAADLGSPQAQYYVGELLAPRDNAPAIAKQMRECATAQGYGKAALMLGLDLKTDGAYPEALKTFQKGVEAGSTECAFTLENAFRGPSKSDTLYYLSLSNDPERSRRYQVIGKFINSNDGRNPKVPDIDKIVPLPPAKLPPWDGTFQWQKEQDAAAPPQKPSDEMINEMAKAKHLDPATGLPLAGAQDKTSAEPQPATLATRLPIGTVARTGERCPEDGVWCAALKEGQAGDSERRFLKGDTLPSIIVHESRALPLLDRVIGMRQQTTQVAWRLVSYLDQA
;
A
#
# COMPACT_ATOMS: atom_id res chain seq x y z
N MET A 1 -7.26 1.18 -46.02
CA MET A 1 -6.69 0.23 -45.04
C MET A 1 -6.75 0.92 -43.68
N PRO A 2 -7.38 0.33 -42.66
CA PRO A 2 -7.55 0.99 -41.37
C PRO A 2 -6.19 1.11 -40.68
N GLN A 3 -5.89 2.30 -40.15
CA GLN A 3 -4.70 2.54 -39.33
C GLN A 3 -4.86 1.78 -38.01
N SER A 4 -3.91 0.88 -37.77
CA SER A 4 -3.73 0.18 -36.51
C SER A 4 -3.65 1.19 -35.37
N THR A 5 -4.48 1.04 -34.34
CA THR A 5 -4.19 1.58 -33.02
C THR A 5 -2.77 1.12 -32.66
N GLN A 6 -1.85 2.07 -32.57
CA GLN A 6 -0.46 1.75 -32.28
C GLN A 6 -0.42 1.34 -30.81
N LEU A 7 -0.21 0.04 -30.57
CA LEU A 7 0.03 -0.49 -29.23
C LEU A 7 1.13 0.37 -28.58
N PRO A 8 0.99 0.73 -27.29
CA PRO A 8 2.03 1.50 -26.60
C PRO A 8 3.37 0.78 -26.76
N ASP A 9 4.43 1.54 -27.02
CA ASP A 9 5.78 1.00 -27.19
C ASP A 9 6.12 0.10 -25.99
N LEU A 10 6.49 -1.15 -26.29
CA LEU A 10 6.83 -2.16 -25.29
C LEU A 10 7.93 -1.66 -24.35
N ASN A 11 8.86 -0.83 -24.85
CA ASN A 11 9.90 -0.25 -24.00
C ASN A 11 9.32 0.71 -22.96
N THR A 12 8.35 1.54 -23.34
CA THR A 12 7.65 2.46 -22.44
C THR A 12 6.79 1.70 -21.43
N VAL A 13 6.12 0.63 -21.86
CA VAL A 13 5.36 -0.26 -20.97
C VAL A 13 6.30 -0.95 -19.97
N HIS A 14 7.45 -1.45 -20.42
CA HIS A 14 8.44 -2.09 -19.56
C HIS A 14 9.07 -1.10 -18.57
N ALA A 15 9.37 0.13 -19.00
CA ALA A 15 9.87 1.20 -18.13
C ALA A 15 8.86 1.57 -17.04
N ASN A 16 7.57 1.66 -17.39
CA ASN A 16 6.49 1.95 -16.44
C ASN A 16 6.22 0.78 -15.45
N LEU A 17 6.59 -0.44 -15.82
CA LEU A 17 6.50 -1.62 -14.95
C LEU A 17 7.77 -1.87 -14.14
N ALA A 18 8.87 -1.16 -14.42
CA ALA A 18 10.13 -1.32 -13.70
C ALA A 18 9.91 -1.09 -12.20
N PHE A 19 10.42 -2.00 -11.38
CA PHE A 19 10.33 -1.93 -9.93
C PHE A 19 11.74 -1.90 -9.37
N ASN A 20 12.00 -0.93 -8.50
CA ASN A 20 13.22 -0.85 -7.71
C ASN A 20 12.85 -1.15 -6.26
N CYS A 21 13.51 -2.14 -5.66
CA CYS A 21 13.27 -2.45 -4.25
C CYS A 21 13.68 -1.25 -3.39
N ALA A 22 12.70 -0.70 -2.66
CA ALA A 22 12.89 0.29 -1.62
C ALA A 22 12.45 -0.31 -0.28
N HIS A 23 13.06 0.14 0.81
CA HIS A 23 12.66 -0.28 2.15
C HIS A 23 11.85 0.83 2.82
N GLU A 24 10.76 0.45 3.49
CA GLU A 24 9.89 1.40 4.20
C GLU A 24 10.71 2.21 5.21
N ALA A 25 11.65 1.55 5.91
CA ALA A 25 12.52 2.18 6.91
C ALA A 25 13.33 3.37 6.37
N ASP A 26 13.63 3.42 5.08
CA ASP A 26 14.37 4.53 4.45
C ASP A 26 13.52 5.81 4.33
N HIS A 27 12.20 5.70 4.50
CA HIS A 27 11.22 6.77 4.34
C HIS A 27 10.50 7.12 5.66
N LEU A 28 10.96 6.59 6.79
CA LEU A 28 10.36 6.86 8.10
C LEU A 28 11.09 8.00 8.83
N PRO A 29 10.38 9.06 9.28
CA PRO A 29 10.99 10.12 10.07
C PRO A 29 11.33 9.62 11.49
N ALA A 30 12.26 10.32 12.14
CA ALA A 30 12.50 10.15 13.57
C ALA A 30 11.24 10.54 14.37
N LEU A 31 10.99 9.80 15.45
CA LEU A 31 9.79 9.99 16.28
C LEU A 31 10.08 10.93 17.45
N ASP A 32 9.16 11.86 17.71
CA ASP A 32 9.21 12.71 18.91
C ASP A 32 9.16 11.84 20.18
N PRO A 33 10.09 12.01 21.15
CA PRO A 33 10.13 11.14 22.33
C PRO A 33 8.89 11.21 23.22
N LYS A 34 8.22 12.38 23.33
CA LYS A 34 6.99 12.50 24.11
C LYS A 34 5.83 11.80 23.39
N ALA A 35 5.76 11.94 22.07
CA ALA A 35 4.78 11.24 21.24
C ALA A 35 4.99 9.71 21.24
N ASP A 36 6.23 9.25 21.21
CA ASP A 36 6.57 7.83 21.33
C ASP A 36 6.22 7.29 22.73
N LEU A 37 6.39 8.08 23.80
CA LEU A 37 5.91 7.69 25.13
C LEU A 37 4.38 7.51 25.17
N LEU A 38 3.61 8.43 24.56
CA LEU A 38 2.15 8.29 24.43
C LEU A 38 1.79 7.02 23.66
N TYR A 39 2.46 6.75 22.53
CA TYR A 39 2.27 5.54 21.74
C TYR A 39 2.58 4.26 22.54
N GLN A 40 3.73 4.21 23.21
CA GLN A 40 4.16 3.06 24.00
C GLN A 40 3.18 2.78 25.14
N TYR A 41 2.71 3.82 25.83
CA TYR A 41 1.72 3.68 26.89
C TYR A 41 0.37 3.19 26.36
N ALA A 42 -0.09 3.71 25.22
CA ALA A 42 -1.30 3.22 24.54
C ALA A 42 -1.18 1.74 24.13
N ARG A 43 -0.02 1.32 23.59
CA ARG A 43 0.29 -0.08 23.29
C ARG A 43 0.27 -0.94 24.55
N TYR A 44 0.82 -0.44 25.65
CA TYR A 44 0.81 -1.14 26.93
C TYR A 44 -0.62 -1.38 27.43
N LEU A 45 -1.49 -0.37 27.41
CA LEU A 45 -2.90 -0.50 27.77
C LEU A 45 -3.62 -1.52 26.87
N GLN A 46 -3.39 -1.45 25.55
CA GLN A 46 -4.01 -2.36 24.59
C GLN A 46 -3.58 -3.83 24.79
N LYS A 47 -2.35 -4.06 25.25
CA LYS A 47 -1.80 -5.41 25.52
C LYS A 47 -2.24 -6.04 26.84
N GLN A 48 -2.81 -5.25 27.77
CA GLN A 48 -3.26 -5.80 29.06
C GLN A 48 -4.35 -6.86 28.86
N SER A 49 -4.52 -7.75 29.84
CA SER A 49 -5.67 -8.66 29.86
C SER A 49 -6.97 -7.93 30.24
N GLY A 50 -8.13 -8.52 29.92
CA GLY A 50 -9.45 -7.99 30.30
C GLY A 50 -10.07 -6.98 29.33
N PRO A 51 -11.23 -6.39 29.68
CA PRO A 51 -11.89 -5.36 28.87
C PRO A 51 -10.97 -4.17 28.57
N LYS A 52 -11.19 -3.51 27.44
CA LYS A 52 -10.38 -2.38 26.98
C LYS A 52 -11.25 -1.15 26.84
N ASP A 53 -10.75 -0.05 27.37
CA ASP A 53 -11.28 1.28 27.07
C ASP A 53 -10.55 1.81 25.84
N PHE A 54 -11.14 1.56 24.67
CA PHE A 54 -10.54 2.00 23.40
C PHE A 54 -10.63 3.52 23.20
N ASP A 55 -11.55 4.20 23.87
CA ASP A 55 -11.62 5.67 23.86
C ASP A 55 -10.44 6.27 24.64
N ASP A 56 -10.12 5.69 25.79
CA ASP A 56 -8.92 6.03 26.55
C ASP A 56 -7.64 5.72 25.75
N ILE A 57 -7.59 4.60 25.03
CA ILE A 57 -6.40 4.22 24.24
C ILE A 57 -6.24 5.13 23.02
N VAL A 58 -7.32 5.38 22.26
CA VAL A 58 -7.23 6.13 20.99
C VAL A 58 -6.81 7.58 21.21
N ARG A 59 -7.13 8.18 22.36
CA ARG A 59 -6.72 9.57 22.67
C ARG A 59 -5.20 9.73 22.62
N TYR A 60 -4.45 8.77 23.16
CA TYR A 60 -2.99 8.77 23.16
C TYR A 60 -2.47 8.66 21.73
N TYR A 61 -3.08 7.79 20.92
CA TYR A 61 -2.71 7.64 19.52
C TYR A 61 -3.01 8.89 18.70
N ARG A 62 -4.18 9.53 18.88
CA ARG A 62 -4.56 10.78 18.22
C ARG A 62 -3.57 11.91 18.52
N ILE A 63 -3.24 12.10 19.80
CA ILE A 63 -2.28 13.13 20.23
C ILE A 63 -0.90 12.83 19.66
N ALA A 64 -0.40 11.58 19.79
CA ALA A 64 0.89 11.21 19.22
C ALA A 64 0.93 11.38 17.68
N ALA A 65 -0.13 11.00 16.97
CA ALA A 65 -0.25 11.16 15.52
C ALA A 65 -0.19 12.64 15.09
N ALA A 66 -0.71 13.57 15.89
CA ALA A 66 -0.60 15.01 15.63
C ALA A 66 0.84 15.55 15.73
N TYR A 67 1.76 14.77 16.32
CA TYR A 67 3.21 15.00 16.34
C TYR A 67 3.97 14.13 15.32
N GLY A 68 3.29 13.59 14.30
CA GLY A 68 3.92 12.82 13.22
C GLY A 68 4.23 11.36 13.60
N HIS A 69 3.68 10.86 14.71
CA HIS A 69 3.93 9.49 15.13
C HIS A 69 3.17 8.47 14.27
N TYR A 70 3.81 7.98 13.21
CA TYR A 70 3.15 7.16 12.18
C TYR A 70 2.58 5.83 12.67
N LYS A 71 3.24 5.16 13.63
CA LYS A 71 2.69 3.93 14.23
C LYS A 71 1.44 4.20 15.08
N ALA A 72 1.36 5.39 15.67
CA ALA A 72 0.21 5.80 16.47
C ALA A 72 -0.95 6.17 15.54
N ASN A 73 -0.64 6.87 14.45
CA ASN A 73 -1.58 7.17 13.39
C ASN A 73 -2.24 5.90 12.84
N ASN A 74 -1.46 4.91 12.38
CA ASN A 74 -2.01 3.64 11.87
C ASN A 74 -2.87 2.92 12.93
N ASN A 75 -2.45 2.92 14.19
CA ASN A 75 -3.23 2.31 15.26
C ASN A 75 -4.53 3.07 15.58
N ALA A 76 -4.53 4.40 15.50
CA ALA A 76 -5.76 5.18 15.62
C ALA A 76 -6.72 4.85 14.47
N GLN A 77 -6.23 4.87 13.23
CA GLN A 77 -7.02 4.49 12.05
C GLN A 77 -7.65 3.10 12.23
N LEU A 78 -6.89 2.11 12.71
CA LEU A 78 -7.41 0.77 12.96
C LEU A 78 -8.55 0.75 13.99
N LEU A 79 -8.37 1.41 15.14
CA LEU A 79 -9.40 1.45 16.18
C LEU A 79 -10.67 2.19 15.72
N ILE A 80 -10.50 3.27 14.96
CA ILE A 80 -11.60 4.10 14.46
C ILE A 80 -12.37 3.38 13.35
N SER A 81 -11.65 2.83 12.36
CA SER A 81 -12.28 2.17 11.20
C SER A 81 -12.99 0.85 11.55
N GLN A 82 -12.57 0.19 12.63
CA GLN A 82 -13.25 -0.98 13.19
C GLN A 82 -14.37 -0.64 14.19
N GLU A 83 -14.68 0.65 14.36
CA GLU A 83 -15.69 1.14 15.30
C GLU A 83 -15.43 0.73 16.76
N LEU A 84 -14.17 0.43 17.10
CA LEU A 84 -13.76 0.10 18.46
C LEU A 84 -13.62 1.34 19.33
N ALA A 85 -13.26 2.48 18.74
CA ALA A 85 -13.14 3.76 19.41
C ALA A 85 -14.10 4.80 18.80
N HIS A 86 -14.68 5.63 19.65
CA HIS A 86 -15.62 6.66 19.25
C HIS A 86 -14.97 7.73 18.36
N SER A 87 -15.64 8.05 17.26
CA SER A 87 -15.36 9.18 16.39
C SER A 87 -16.68 9.81 15.94
N PRO A 88 -16.81 11.16 15.93
CA PRO A 88 -17.98 11.82 15.36
C PRO A 88 -18.20 11.52 13.87
N ASN A 89 -17.12 11.23 13.14
CA ASN A 89 -17.14 10.83 11.73
C ASN A 89 -15.93 9.94 11.45
N ALA A 90 -16.07 8.65 11.73
CA ALA A 90 -14.98 7.66 11.61
C ALA A 90 -14.37 7.59 10.19
N PRO A 91 -15.17 7.59 9.10
CA PRO A 91 -14.61 7.63 7.76
C PRO A 91 -13.75 8.86 7.48
N LYS A 92 -14.24 10.06 7.85
CA LYS A 92 -13.48 11.29 7.66
C LYS A 92 -12.19 11.31 8.49
N GLU A 93 -12.27 10.94 9.77
CA GLU A 93 -11.11 10.98 10.65
C GLU A 93 -10.01 10.02 10.17
N SER A 94 -10.37 8.81 9.73
CA SER A 94 -9.42 7.82 9.22
C SER A 94 -8.72 8.30 7.95
N VAL A 95 -9.49 8.92 7.02
CA VAL A 95 -8.92 9.53 5.81
C VAL A 95 -8.02 10.71 6.14
N ASP A 96 -8.40 11.59 7.06
CA ASP A 96 -7.58 12.74 7.49
C ASP A 96 -6.28 12.27 8.19
N LEU A 97 -6.32 11.16 8.91
CA LEU A 97 -5.16 10.51 9.50
C LEU A 97 -4.21 9.95 8.42
N ALA A 98 -4.74 9.20 7.45
CA ALA A 98 -3.95 8.65 6.34
C ALA A 98 -3.37 9.75 5.43
N ALA A 99 -4.13 10.81 5.16
CA ALA A 99 -3.67 11.95 4.37
C ALA A 99 -2.46 12.65 5.02
N ARG A 100 -2.43 12.80 6.34
CA ARG A 100 -1.25 13.33 7.07
C ARG A 100 -0.01 12.47 6.90
N LEU A 101 -0.15 11.15 6.78
CA LEU A 101 0.97 10.25 6.49
C LEU A 101 1.47 10.45 5.05
N VAL A 102 0.55 10.60 4.09
CA VAL A 102 0.89 10.93 2.70
C VAL A 102 1.63 12.26 2.60
N GLU A 103 1.18 13.29 3.31
CA GLU A 103 1.85 14.61 3.38
C GLU A 103 3.28 14.52 3.93
N GLN A 104 3.53 13.55 4.82
CA GLN A 104 4.84 13.28 5.40
C GLN A 104 5.70 12.32 4.55
N GLY A 105 5.19 11.87 3.39
CA GLY A 105 5.88 10.93 2.51
C GLY A 105 5.96 9.51 3.07
N ILE A 106 5.14 9.16 4.07
CA ILE A 106 5.20 7.87 4.75
C ILE A 106 4.47 6.81 3.91
N PRO A 107 5.13 5.68 3.56
CA PRO A 107 4.58 4.68 2.64
C PRO A 107 3.22 4.11 3.08
N ALA A 108 3.06 3.87 4.38
CA ALA A 108 1.81 3.36 4.96
C ALA A 108 0.60 4.26 4.66
N GLY A 109 0.76 5.59 4.65
CA GLY A 109 -0.34 6.51 4.32
C GLY A 109 -0.87 6.32 2.90
N TYR A 110 0.02 6.10 1.94
CA TYR A 110 -0.39 5.81 0.56
C TYR A 110 -1.12 4.47 0.47
N TYR A 111 -0.68 3.45 1.20
CA TYR A 111 -1.36 2.17 1.26
C TYR A 111 -2.76 2.29 1.88
N ASP A 112 -2.90 3.04 2.99
CA ASP A 112 -4.17 3.26 3.68
C ASP A 112 -5.18 4.01 2.79
N ILE A 113 -4.76 5.10 2.12
CA ILE A 113 -5.62 5.81 1.15
C ILE A 113 -6.01 4.90 -0.02
N GLY A 114 -5.06 4.10 -0.53
CA GLY A 114 -5.34 3.10 -1.56
C GLY A 114 -6.45 2.15 -1.14
N HIS A 115 -6.39 1.63 0.09
CA HIS A 115 -7.41 0.75 0.64
C HIS A 115 -8.75 1.46 0.83
N TYR A 116 -8.77 2.69 1.35
CA TYR A 116 -10.01 3.47 1.50
C TYR A 116 -10.70 3.80 0.17
N LEU A 117 -9.94 4.05 -0.90
CA LEU A 117 -10.46 4.21 -2.26
C LEU A 117 -10.96 2.89 -2.85
N GLU A 118 -10.33 1.76 -2.51
CA GLU A 118 -10.74 0.43 -2.98
C GLU A 118 -12.13 0.05 -2.44
N ILE A 119 -12.39 0.34 -1.16
CA ILE A 119 -13.64 -0.04 -0.48
C ILE A 119 -14.67 1.10 -0.38
N GLY A 120 -14.30 2.33 -0.73
CA GLY A 120 -15.17 3.50 -0.62
C GLY A 120 -15.39 4.01 0.81
N TYR A 121 -14.40 3.88 1.69
CA TYR A 121 -14.51 4.31 3.11
C TYR A 121 -14.06 5.76 3.27
N GLY A 122 -15.02 6.69 3.42
CA GLY A 122 -14.74 8.13 3.58
C GLY A 122 -14.28 8.83 2.30
N LEU A 123 -13.91 8.06 1.27
CA LEU A 123 -13.61 8.49 -0.09
C LEU A 123 -14.59 7.81 -1.05
N LYS A 124 -14.86 8.45 -2.19
CA LYS A 124 -15.61 7.79 -3.26
C LYS A 124 -14.78 6.63 -3.79
N GLN A 125 -15.41 5.46 -3.92
CA GLN A 125 -14.75 4.27 -4.46
C GLN A 125 -14.19 4.55 -5.86
N ASP A 126 -12.90 4.27 -6.03
CA ASP A 126 -12.18 4.45 -7.30
C ASP A 126 -11.00 3.45 -7.38
N PRO A 127 -11.23 2.27 -7.97
CA PRO A 127 -10.21 1.23 -8.09
C PRO A 127 -8.97 1.68 -8.88
N ASP A 128 -9.13 2.52 -9.89
CA ASP A 128 -8.00 2.97 -10.72
C ASP A 128 -7.09 3.94 -9.96
N VAL A 129 -7.68 4.85 -9.17
CA VAL A 129 -6.90 5.71 -8.28
C VAL A 129 -6.27 4.88 -7.17
N SER A 130 -7.01 3.94 -6.57
CA SER A 130 -6.51 3.02 -5.54
C SER A 130 -5.22 2.31 -5.97
N LEU A 131 -5.20 1.73 -7.18
CA LEU A 131 -4.01 1.05 -7.72
C LEU A 131 -2.80 1.99 -7.85
N ARG A 132 -3.00 3.26 -8.18
CA ARG A 132 -1.90 4.25 -8.24
C ARG A 132 -1.34 4.55 -6.84
N TYR A 133 -2.20 4.60 -5.82
CA TYR A 133 -1.77 4.78 -4.43
C TYR A 133 -1.01 3.56 -3.91
N PHE A 134 -1.51 2.35 -4.17
CA PHE A 134 -0.78 1.11 -3.84
C PHE A 134 0.56 1.03 -4.55
N ARG A 135 0.61 1.39 -5.84
CA ARG A 135 1.89 1.42 -6.56
C ARG A 135 2.86 2.41 -5.96
N LYS A 136 2.42 3.63 -5.64
CA LYS A 136 3.25 4.64 -4.99
C LYS A 136 3.75 4.17 -3.62
N ALA A 137 2.91 3.52 -2.82
CA ALA A 137 3.31 2.93 -1.55
C ALA A 137 4.39 1.84 -1.73
N ALA A 138 4.26 0.99 -2.77
CA ALA A 138 5.23 -0.04 -3.09
C ALA A 138 6.58 0.54 -3.53
N ASP A 139 6.56 1.59 -4.36
CA ASP A 139 7.75 2.32 -4.82
C ASP A 139 8.47 3.06 -3.67
N LEU A 140 7.72 3.49 -2.63
CA LEU A 140 8.28 4.06 -1.40
C LEU A 140 8.65 2.99 -0.35
N GLY A 141 8.49 1.71 -0.68
CA GLY A 141 9.00 0.62 0.14
C GLY A 141 8.01 -0.05 1.09
N SER A 142 6.72 0.30 1.09
CA SER A 142 5.74 -0.37 1.94
C SER A 142 5.69 -1.88 1.62
N PRO A 143 6.02 -2.77 2.57
CA PRO A 143 6.04 -4.21 2.29
C PRO A 143 4.64 -4.77 2.00
N GLN A 144 3.59 -4.21 2.63
CA GLN A 144 2.20 -4.56 2.33
C GLN A 144 1.84 -4.19 0.89
N ALA A 145 2.25 -3.00 0.44
CA ALA A 145 1.97 -2.54 -0.91
C ALA A 145 2.78 -3.31 -1.96
N GLN A 146 4.06 -3.59 -1.70
CA GLN A 146 4.90 -4.43 -2.56
C GLN A 146 4.27 -5.81 -2.72
N TYR A 147 3.82 -6.43 -1.63
CA TYR A 147 3.09 -7.68 -1.71
C TYR A 147 1.79 -7.54 -2.51
N TYR A 148 0.93 -6.57 -2.19
CA TYR A 148 -0.37 -6.39 -2.84
C TYR A 148 -0.23 -6.17 -4.35
N VAL A 149 0.64 -5.24 -4.78
CA VAL A 149 0.90 -5.00 -6.21
C VAL A 149 1.56 -6.22 -6.85
N GLY A 150 2.44 -6.91 -6.12
CA GLY A 150 3.04 -8.16 -6.55
C GLY A 150 1.98 -9.22 -6.87
N GLU A 151 0.97 -9.41 -6.02
CA GLU A 151 -0.13 -10.34 -6.27
C GLU A 151 -0.93 -9.99 -7.53
N LEU A 152 -1.15 -8.70 -7.79
CA LEU A 152 -1.84 -8.25 -9.01
C LEU A 152 -1.02 -8.52 -10.28
N LEU A 153 0.31 -8.48 -10.18
CA LEU A 153 1.22 -8.72 -11.30
C LEU A 153 1.62 -10.20 -11.48
N ALA A 154 1.36 -11.04 -10.47
CA ALA A 154 1.73 -12.45 -10.45
C ALA A 154 1.10 -13.34 -11.55
N PRO A 155 -0.13 -13.08 -12.05
CA PRO A 155 -0.68 -13.84 -13.17
C PRO A 155 0.27 -13.85 -14.37
N ARG A 156 0.33 -15.00 -15.05
CA ARG A 156 1.28 -15.25 -16.15
C ARG A 156 1.21 -14.21 -17.27
N ASP A 157 0.02 -13.70 -17.54
CA ASP A 157 -0.25 -12.76 -18.62
C ASP A 157 0.00 -11.29 -18.23
N ASN A 158 0.43 -11.03 -16.98
CA ASN A 158 0.77 -9.70 -16.47
C ASN A 158 2.29 -9.50 -16.42
N ALA A 159 2.89 -9.46 -15.23
CA ALA A 159 4.33 -9.23 -15.04
C ALA A 159 4.91 -10.10 -13.91
N PRO A 160 4.90 -11.45 -14.06
CA PRO A 160 5.28 -12.38 -12.99
C PRO A 160 6.73 -12.20 -12.51
N ALA A 161 7.64 -11.74 -13.37
CA ALA A 161 9.01 -11.42 -12.98
C ALA A 161 9.08 -10.22 -12.01
N ILE A 162 8.28 -9.18 -12.25
CA ILE A 162 8.19 -8.02 -11.36
C ILE A 162 7.47 -8.39 -10.06
N ALA A 163 6.42 -9.20 -10.14
CA ALA A 163 5.74 -9.74 -8.97
C ALA A 163 6.72 -10.46 -8.03
N LYS A 164 7.58 -11.32 -8.59
CA LYS A 164 8.63 -12.00 -7.83
C LYS A 164 9.58 -11.02 -7.15
N GLN A 165 10.06 -10.00 -7.86
CA GLN A 165 10.94 -8.96 -7.28
C GLN A 165 10.27 -8.21 -6.13
N MET A 166 8.98 -7.87 -6.26
CA MET A 166 8.23 -7.22 -5.19
C MET A 166 8.04 -8.13 -3.97
N ARG A 167 7.72 -9.41 -4.18
CA ARG A 167 7.64 -10.41 -3.10
C ARG A 167 8.99 -10.61 -2.42
N GLU A 168 10.10 -10.63 -3.17
CA GLU A 168 11.47 -10.71 -2.63
C GLU A 168 11.80 -9.51 -1.75
N CYS A 169 11.48 -8.29 -2.21
CA CYS A 169 11.68 -7.05 -1.45
C CYS A 169 10.84 -7.04 -0.15
N ALA A 170 9.55 -7.35 -0.23
CA ALA A 170 8.67 -7.42 0.94
C ALA A 170 9.12 -8.51 1.94
N THR A 171 9.59 -9.65 1.44
CA THR A 171 10.17 -10.73 2.27
C THR A 171 11.42 -10.26 3.00
N ALA A 172 12.31 -9.52 2.33
CA ALA A 172 13.53 -8.97 2.94
C ALA A 172 13.22 -7.97 4.06
N GLN A 173 12.05 -7.33 4.03
CA GLN A 173 11.54 -6.45 5.08
C GLN A 173 10.78 -7.18 6.22
N GLY A 174 10.73 -8.52 6.18
CA GLY A 174 10.06 -9.31 7.21
C GLY A 174 8.54 -9.39 7.05
N TYR A 175 8.02 -9.31 5.82
CA TYR A 175 6.60 -9.51 5.53
C TYR A 175 6.28 -10.99 5.26
N GLY A 176 5.77 -11.68 6.28
CA GLY A 176 5.58 -13.14 6.25
C GLY A 176 4.67 -13.66 5.13
N LYS A 177 3.64 -12.90 4.72
CA LYS A 177 2.76 -13.30 3.60
C LYS A 177 3.51 -13.29 2.26
N ALA A 178 4.39 -12.32 2.03
CA ALA A 178 5.24 -12.32 0.84
C ALA A 178 6.23 -13.50 0.86
N ALA A 179 6.81 -13.80 2.03
CA ALA A 179 7.71 -14.94 2.18
C ALA A 179 7.00 -16.27 1.87
N LEU A 180 5.77 -16.44 2.33
CA LEU A 180 4.94 -17.61 2.03
C LEU A 180 4.73 -17.76 0.52
N MET A 181 4.23 -16.71 -0.14
CA MET A 181 3.93 -16.77 -1.58
C MET A 181 5.18 -16.99 -2.42
N LEU A 182 6.27 -16.28 -2.13
CA LEU A 182 7.56 -16.48 -2.80
C LEU A 182 8.11 -17.89 -2.59
N GLY A 183 8.01 -18.44 -1.38
CA GLY A 183 8.43 -19.81 -1.09
C GLY A 183 7.62 -20.84 -1.87
N LEU A 184 6.31 -20.61 -2.05
CA LEU A 184 5.44 -21.47 -2.84
C LEU A 184 5.75 -21.39 -4.35
N ASP A 185 6.06 -20.20 -4.88
CA ASP A 185 6.51 -20.06 -6.28
C ASP A 185 7.80 -20.83 -6.51
N LEU A 186 8.81 -20.59 -5.66
CA LEU A 186 10.11 -21.26 -5.74
C LEU A 186 9.99 -22.78 -5.63
N LYS A 187 9.10 -23.28 -4.76
CA LYS A 187 8.78 -24.72 -4.67
C LYS A 187 8.19 -25.24 -5.97
N THR A 188 7.27 -24.49 -6.57
CA THR A 188 6.60 -24.85 -7.83
C THR A 188 7.60 -24.89 -8.99
N ASP A 189 8.57 -23.98 -9.00
CA ASP A 189 9.68 -23.95 -9.94
C ASP A 189 10.74 -25.06 -9.69
N GLY A 190 10.61 -25.82 -8.61
CA GLY A 190 11.58 -26.86 -8.20
C GLY A 190 12.84 -26.31 -7.52
N ALA A 191 12.90 -25.01 -7.21
CA ALA A 191 13.96 -24.35 -6.48
C ALA A 191 13.83 -24.59 -4.96
N TYR A 192 13.89 -25.86 -4.54
CA TYR A 192 13.62 -26.27 -3.17
C TYR A 192 14.56 -25.65 -2.11
N PRO A 193 15.89 -25.53 -2.33
CA PRO A 193 16.79 -24.88 -1.37
C PRO A 193 16.45 -23.41 -1.13
N GLU A 194 16.07 -22.68 -2.18
CA GLU A 194 15.65 -21.27 -2.14
C GLU A 194 14.28 -21.14 -1.45
N ALA A 195 13.34 -22.04 -1.77
CA ALA A 195 12.03 -22.10 -1.11
C ALA A 195 12.19 -22.33 0.40
N LEU A 196 13.05 -23.28 0.81
CA LEU A 196 13.35 -23.57 2.21
C LEU A 196 13.87 -22.34 2.96
N LYS A 197 14.84 -21.61 2.38
CA LYS A 197 15.37 -20.36 2.94
C LYS A 197 14.29 -19.28 3.05
N THR A 198 13.42 -19.20 2.05
CA THR A 198 12.34 -18.20 2.02
C THR A 198 11.29 -18.48 3.08
N PHE A 199 10.87 -19.74 3.24
CA PHE A 199 9.99 -20.12 4.34
C PHE A 199 10.64 -19.87 5.71
N GLN A 200 11.95 -20.11 5.86
CA GLN A 200 12.66 -19.78 7.10
C GLN A 200 12.56 -18.29 7.45
N LYS A 201 12.77 -17.40 6.46
CA LYS A 201 12.55 -15.95 6.62
C LYS A 201 11.09 -15.63 6.97
N GLY A 202 10.14 -16.36 6.39
CA GLY A 202 8.74 -16.26 6.75
C GLY A 202 8.47 -16.61 8.21
N VAL A 203 9.12 -17.65 8.75
CA VAL A 203 9.05 -18.02 10.17
C VAL A 203 9.69 -16.95 11.05
N GLU A 204 10.87 -16.45 10.66
CA GLU A 204 11.54 -15.33 11.34
C GLU A 204 10.61 -14.11 11.46
N ALA A 205 9.90 -13.80 10.37
CA ALA A 205 8.89 -12.76 10.25
C ALA A 205 7.58 -13.07 11.00
N GLY A 206 7.42 -14.24 11.62
CA GLY A 206 6.22 -14.62 12.36
C GLY A 206 5.07 -15.16 11.52
N SER A 207 5.33 -15.77 10.35
CA SER A 207 4.29 -16.49 9.60
C SER A 207 4.10 -17.91 10.14
N THR A 208 2.92 -18.16 10.69
CA THR A 208 2.48 -19.49 11.12
C THR A 208 2.40 -20.46 9.94
N GLU A 209 1.99 -20.00 8.77
CA GLU A 209 1.86 -20.79 7.55
C GLU A 209 3.22 -21.27 7.03
N CYS A 210 4.25 -20.43 7.11
CA CYS A 210 5.62 -20.84 6.78
C CYS A 210 6.12 -21.89 7.78
N ALA A 211 5.85 -21.70 9.08
CA ALA A 211 6.23 -22.66 10.12
C ALA A 211 5.53 -24.02 9.89
N PHE A 212 4.24 -24.00 9.58
CA PHE A 212 3.47 -25.20 9.27
C PHE A 212 3.94 -25.89 7.98
N THR A 213 4.32 -25.11 6.96
CA THR A 213 4.90 -25.65 5.73
C THR A 213 6.21 -26.39 6.02
N LEU A 214 7.10 -25.78 6.82
CA LEU A 214 8.37 -26.39 7.21
C LEU A 214 8.19 -27.58 8.15
N GLU A 215 7.26 -27.51 9.10
CA GLU A 215 6.88 -28.65 9.94
C GLU A 215 6.59 -29.89 9.08
N ASN A 216 5.72 -29.75 8.08
CA ASN A 216 5.32 -30.87 7.22
C ASN A 216 6.42 -31.26 6.21
N ALA A 217 7.17 -30.30 5.66
CA ALA A 217 8.27 -30.59 4.75
C ALA A 217 9.38 -31.44 5.42
N PHE A 218 9.70 -31.16 6.69
CA PHE A 218 10.67 -31.95 7.46
C PHE A 218 10.15 -33.32 7.91
N ARG A 219 8.88 -33.67 7.70
CA ARG A 219 8.41 -35.07 7.82
C ARG A 219 8.90 -35.94 6.65
N GLY A 220 9.52 -35.34 5.64
CA GLY A 220 10.06 -36.01 4.46
C GLY A 220 8.98 -36.70 3.61
N PRO A 221 7.93 -35.98 3.20
CA PRO A 221 6.87 -36.58 2.40
C PRO A 221 7.39 -37.04 1.02
N SER A 222 6.69 -37.98 0.40
CA SER A 222 7.02 -38.43 -0.96
C SER A 222 6.76 -37.32 -1.98
N LYS A 223 7.40 -37.42 -3.16
CA LYS A 223 7.21 -36.46 -4.26
C LYS A 223 5.75 -36.33 -4.74
N SER A 224 4.90 -37.32 -4.47
CA SER A 224 3.47 -37.27 -4.77
C SER A 224 2.70 -36.30 -3.88
N ASP A 225 3.22 -35.95 -2.70
CA ASP A 225 2.68 -34.89 -1.85
C ASP A 225 3.19 -33.53 -2.35
N THR A 226 2.50 -33.00 -3.35
CA THR A 226 2.86 -31.70 -3.96
C THR A 226 2.69 -30.53 -2.99
N LEU A 227 1.96 -30.71 -1.89
CA LEU A 227 1.70 -29.66 -0.92
C LEU A 227 2.93 -29.37 -0.06
N TYR A 228 3.58 -30.41 0.48
CA TYR A 228 4.69 -30.24 1.43
C TYR A 228 6.05 -30.73 0.95
N TYR A 229 6.16 -31.33 -0.24
CA TYR A 229 7.44 -31.79 -0.75
C TYR A 229 8.42 -30.62 -1.03
N LEU A 230 9.56 -30.64 -0.34
CA LEU A 230 10.71 -29.73 -0.52
C LEU A 230 12.03 -30.48 -0.74
N SER A 231 11.99 -31.74 -1.18
CA SER A 231 13.20 -32.57 -1.35
C SER A 231 14.06 -32.67 -0.07
N LEU A 232 13.41 -32.71 1.09
CA LEU A 232 14.07 -32.88 2.40
C LEU A 232 13.95 -34.33 2.88
N SER A 233 14.99 -34.79 3.57
CA SER A 233 14.92 -36.04 4.33
C SER A 233 14.04 -35.84 5.57
N ASN A 234 13.42 -36.92 6.03
CA ASN A 234 12.67 -36.93 7.29
C ASN A 234 13.61 -36.54 8.45
N ASP A 235 13.29 -35.44 9.13
CA ASP A 235 13.95 -34.93 10.33
C ASP A 235 12.86 -34.62 11.39
N PRO A 236 12.51 -35.61 12.22
CA PRO A 236 11.43 -35.48 13.20
C PRO A 236 11.65 -34.35 14.21
N GLU A 237 12.90 -34.07 14.60
CA GLU A 237 13.17 -33.00 15.56
C GLU A 237 13.02 -31.62 14.92
N ARG A 238 13.45 -31.41 13.67
CA ARG A 238 13.15 -30.16 12.96
C ARG A 238 11.66 -29.95 12.80
N SER A 239 10.96 -31.00 12.36
CA SER A 239 9.51 -30.99 12.25
C SER A 239 8.85 -30.58 13.57
N ARG A 240 9.26 -31.20 14.69
CA ARG A 240 8.78 -30.85 16.03
C ARG A 240 9.10 -29.40 16.41
N ARG A 241 10.32 -28.90 16.14
CA ARG A 241 10.68 -27.51 16.49
C ARG A 241 9.82 -26.51 15.71
N TYR A 242 9.62 -26.69 14.41
CA TYR A 242 8.71 -25.83 13.63
C TYR A 242 7.27 -25.90 14.12
N GLN A 243 6.78 -27.07 14.55
CA GLN A 243 5.46 -27.18 15.17
C GLN A 243 5.36 -26.32 16.43
N VAL A 244 6.37 -26.36 17.32
CA VAL A 244 6.38 -25.55 18.55
C VAL A 244 6.49 -24.06 18.23
N ILE A 245 7.30 -23.68 17.24
CA ILE A 245 7.39 -22.30 16.76
C ILE A 245 6.04 -21.83 16.21
N GLY A 246 5.38 -22.61 15.36
CA GLY A 246 4.07 -22.25 14.79
C GLY A 246 3.02 -22.07 15.87
N LYS A 247 2.99 -22.95 16.89
CA LYS A 247 2.13 -22.79 18.06
C LYS A 247 2.43 -21.50 18.83
N PHE A 248 3.71 -21.20 19.06
CA PHE A 248 4.13 -19.97 19.74
C PHE A 248 3.68 -18.71 19.00
N ILE A 249 3.88 -18.66 17.67
CA ILE A 249 3.44 -17.55 16.82
C ILE A 249 1.91 -17.41 16.93
N ASN A 250 1.17 -18.49 16.69
CA ASN A 250 -0.30 -18.48 16.69
C ASN A 250 -0.89 -18.06 18.06
N SER A 251 -0.33 -18.56 19.18
CA SER A 251 -0.78 -18.17 20.53
C SER A 251 -0.52 -16.70 20.85
N ASN A 252 0.37 -16.04 20.11
CA ASN A 252 0.73 -14.64 20.32
C ASN A 252 0.32 -13.72 19.16
N ASP A 253 -0.43 -14.19 18.16
CA ASP A 253 -0.68 -13.51 16.88
C ASP A 253 -1.13 -12.04 17.04
N GLY A 254 -2.04 -11.77 17.98
CA GLY A 254 -2.51 -10.40 18.31
C GLY A 254 -1.43 -9.45 18.87
N ARG A 255 -0.22 -9.95 19.14
CA ARG A 255 0.95 -9.19 19.61
C ARG A 255 2.05 -9.08 18.54
N ASN A 256 1.81 -9.57 17.32
CA ASN A 256 2.76 -9.60 16.19
C ASN A 256 4.12 -10.22 16.58
N PRO A 257 4.15 -11.50 16.98
CA PRO A 257 5.36 -12.17 17.43
C PRO A 257 6.36 -12.35 16.29
N LYS A 258 7.66 -12.30 16.61
CA LYS A 258 8.76 -12.57 15.68
C LYS A 258 9.66 -13.66 16.25
N VAL A 259 10.44 -14.30 15.40
CA VAL A 259 11.38 -15.35 15.79
C VAL A 259 12.78 -15.02 15.26
N PRO A 260 13.41 -13.91 15.70
CA PRO A 260 14.71 -13.45 15.17
C PRO A 260 15.87 -14.41 15.51
N ASP A 261 15.66 -15.29 16.48
CA ASP A 261 16.58 -16.34 16.89
C ASP A 261 16.32 -17.69 16.18
N ILE A 262 15.51 -17.71 15.11
CA ILE A 262 15.13 -18.95 14.43
C ILE A 262 16.33 -19.81 14.00
N ASP A 263 17.43 -19.21 13.54
CA ASP A 263 18.62 -19.97 13.14
C ASP A 263 19.43 -20.50 14.34
N LYS A 264 19.20 -19.97 15.55
CA LYS A 264 19.72 -20.54 16.80
C LYS A 264 18.83 -21.66 17.33
N ILE A 265 17.57 -21.73 16.89
CA ILE A 265 16.59 -22.74 17.27
C ILE A 265 16.58 -23.90 16.26
N VAL A 266 16.51 -23.62 14.97
CA VAL A 266 16.35 -24.57 13.86
C VAL A 266 17.18 -24.13 12.65
N PRO A 267 18.53 -24.10 12.72
CA PRO A 267 19.36 -23.69 11.58
C PRO A 267 19.17 -24.64 10.41
N LEU A 268 18.96 -24.17 9.18
CA LEU A 268 18.67 -25.05 8.04
C LEU A 268 19.78 -26.10 7.77
N PRO A 269 19.46 -27.29 7.21
CA PRO A 269 20.46 -28.26 6.77
C PRO A 269 21.50 -27.63 5.82
N PRO A 270 22.77 -28.08 5.86
CA PRO A 270 23.28 -29.25 6.55
C PRO A 270 23.68 -29.03 8.02
N ALA A 271 23.40 -27.86 8.62
CA ALA A 271 23.78 -27.59 9.99
C ALA A 271 23.12 -28.59 10.97
N LYS A 272 23.85 -28.99 12.00
CA LYS A 272 23.30 -29.80 13.09
C LYS A 272 22.44 -28.95 14.00
N LEU A 273 21.39 -29.53 14.56
CA LEU A 273 20.54 -28.85 15.53
C LEU A 273 21.32 -28.55 16.83
N PRO A 274 21.33 -27.30 17.30
CA PRO A 274 21.91 -26.97 18.59
C PRO A 274 20.98 -27.43 19.74
N PRO A 275 21.50 -27.52 20.98
CA PRO A 275 20.66 -27.58 22.16
C PRO A 275 19.70 -26.39 22.19
N TRP A 276 18.44 -26.63 22.56
CA TRP A 276 17.42 -25.60 22.67
C TRP A 276 16.59 -25.87 23.92
N ASP A 277 16.38 -24.83 24.72
CA ASP A 277 15.68 -24.86 26.02
C ASP A 277 14.15 -24.75 25.87
N GLY A 278 13.63 -24.67 24.63
CA GLY A 278 12.20 -24.50 24.37
C GLY A 278 11.71 -23.06 24.45
N THR A 279 12.61 -22.08 24.63
CA THR A 279 12.25 -20.66 24.78
C THR A 279 12.50 -19.85 23.52
N PHE A 280 11.89 -18.67 23.45
CA PHE A 280 12.03 -17.73 22.32
C PHE A 280 12.58 -16.41 22.82
N GLN A 281 13.52 -15.81 22.06
CA GLN A 281 14.04 -14.48 22.37
C GLN A 281 12.92 -13.45 22.55
N TRP A 282 11.93 -13.43 21.65
CA TRP A 282 10.79 -12.52 21.74
C TRP A 282 10.03 -12.66 23.07
N GLN A 283 9.80 -13.89 23.54
CA GLN A 283 9.11 -14.12 24.81
C GLN A 283 9.92 -13.60 26.00
N LYS A 284 11.23 -13.88 26.02
CA LYS A 284 12.15 -13.37 27.05
C LYS A 284 12.14 -11.83 27.10
N GLU A 285 12.13 -11.18 25.94
CA GLU A 285 12.05 -9.72 25.83
C GLU A 285 10.71 -9.19 26.32
N GLN A 286 9.59 -9.87 26.02
CA GLN A 286 8.27 -9.46 26.53
C GLN A 286 8.16 -9.64 28.06
N ASP A 287 8.71 -10.71 28.61
CA ASP A 287 8.66 -10.99 30.06
C ASP A 287 9.58 -10.06 30.86
N ALA A 288 10.69 -9.62 30.25
CA ALA A 288 11.62 -8.66 30.86
C ALA A 288 11.21 -7.19 30.67
N ALA A 289 10.25 -6.89 29.80
CA ALA A 289 9.85 -5.52 29.49
C ALA A 289 9.16 -4.86 30.70
N ALA A 290 9.75 -3.79 31.23
CA ALA A 290 9.11 -2.95 32.21
C ALA A 290 7.93 -2.18 31.59
N PRO A 291 6.82 -1.96 32.33
CA PRO A 291 5.75 -1.08 31.88
C PRO A 291 6.30 0.31 31.51
N PRO A 292 5.87 0.90 30.39
CA PRO A 292 6.26 2.27 30.07
C PRO A 292 5.75 3.21 31.16
N GLN A 293 6.48 4.30 31.39
CA GLN A 293 6.05 5.33 32.32
C GLN A 293 4.69 5.90 31.87
N LYS A 294 3.74 6.00 32.80
CA LYS A 294 2.46 6.65 32.52
C LYS A 294 2.72 8.13 32.17
N PRO A 295 2.27 8.61 30.99
CA PRO A 295 2.26 10.03 30.64
C PRO A 295 1.57 10.86 31.73
N SER A 296 2.17 11.98 32.14
CA SER A 296 1.53 12.88 33.11
C SER A 296 0.39 13.65 32.44
N ASP A 297 -0.66 13.95 33.21
CA ASP A 297 -1.79 14.76 32.72
C ASP A 297 -1.33 16.14 32.23
N GLU A 298 -0.32 16.73 32.88
CA GLU A 298 0.33 17.97 32.45
C GLU A 298 0.94 17.84 31.05
N MET A 299 1.67 16.75 30.77
CA MET A 299 2.28 16.52 29.46
C MET A 299 1.20 16.31 28.39
N ILE A 300 0.17 15.50 28.67
CA ILE A 300 -0.95 15.27 27.75
C ILE A 300 -1.65 16.59 27.43
N ASN A 301 -1.95 17.40 28.45
CA ASN A 301 -2.60 18.70 28.31
C ASN A 301 -1.75 19.69 27.50
N GLU A 302 -0.45 19.76 27.77
CA GLU A 302 0.51 20.60 27.01
C GLU A 302 0.51 20.19 25.53
N MET A 303 0.68 18.89 25.26
CA MET A 303 0.79 18.37 23.90
C MET A 303 -0.50 18.54 23.11
N ALA A 304 -1.66 18.22 23.70
CA ALA A 304 -2.96 18.37 23.09
C ALA A 304 -3.26 19.85 22.78
N LYS A 305 -3.02 20.75 23.74
CA LYS A 305 -3.22 22.19 23.56
C LYS A 305 -2.38 22.76 22.41
N ALA A 306 -1.11 22.35 22.31
CA ALA A 306 -0.21 22.80 21.24
C ALA A 306 -0.63 22.30 19.84
N LYS A 307 -1.53 21.32 19.75
CA LYS A 307 -2.13 20.83 18.49
C LYS A 307 -3.62 21.16 18.37
N HIS A 308 -4.15 22.02 19.23
CA HIS A 308 -5.58 22.38 19.27
C HIS A 308 -6.52 21.17 19.42
N LEU A 309 -6.10 20.19 20.21
CA LEU A 309 -6.86 18.98 20.52
C LEU A 309 -7.44 19.04 21.94
N ASP A 310 -8.56 18.37 22.13
CA ASP A 310 -9.10 18.03 23.45
C ASP A 310 -8.20 16.95 24.10
N PRO A 311 -7.61 17.20 25.28
CA PRO A 311 -6.76 16.22 25.96
C PRO A 311 -7.49 14.95 26.39
N ALA A 312 -8.82 15.00 26.60
CA ALA A 312 -9.58 13.84 27.03
C ALA A 312 -9.81 12.83 25.89
N THR A 313 -10.03 13.33 24.67
CA THR A 313 -10.44 12.52 23.52
C THR A 313 -9.39 12.46 22.41
N GLY A 314 -8.43 13.39 22.40
CA GLY A 314 -7.50 13.62 21.30
C GLY A 314 -8.14 14.21 20.03
N LEU A 315 -9.43 14.55 20.07
CA LEU A 315 -10.15 15.12 18.92
C LEU A 315 -9.86 16.62 18.78
N PRO A 316 -9.97 17.19 17.56
CA PRO A 316 -9.88 18.63 17.37
C PRO A 316 -10.96 19.39 18.16
N LEU A 317 -10.57 20.49 18.82
CA LEU A 317 -11.54 21.36 19.52
C LEU A 317 -12.46 22.09 18.53
N ALA A 318 -13.73 22.27 18.90
CA ALA A 318 -14.70 23.01 18.08
C ALA A 318 -14.19 24.43 17.78
N GLY A 319 -14.27 24.85 16.51
CA GLY A 319 -13.73 26.12 16.02
C GLY A 319 -12.24 26.11 15.65
N ALA A 320 -11.50 25.03 15.93
CA ALA A 320 -10.16 24.85 15.34
C ALA A 320 -10.27 24.67 13.81
N GLN A 321 -11.32 23.96 13.37
CA GLN A 321 -11.63 23.81 11.94
C GLN A 321 -12.04 25.13 11.28
N ASP A 322 -12.61 26.12 11.99
CA ASP A 322 -13.01 27.40 11.38
C ASP A 322 -11.84 28.36 11.12
N LYS A 323 -10.68 28.11 11.73
CA LYS A 323 -9.43 28.85 11.42
C LYS A 323 -8.49 28.07 10.50
N THR A 324 -8.53 26.74 10.51
CA THR A 324 -7.81 25.90 9.53
C THR A 324 -8.63 25.60 8.27
N SER A 325 -9.88 26.05 8.17
CA SER A 325 -10.60 26.14 6.89
C SER A 325 -10.18 27.35 6.05
N ALA A 326 -9.29 28.20 6.60
CA ALA A 326 -8.67 29.34 5.93
C ALA A 326 -7.14 29.23 5.81
N GLU A 327 -6.57 28.05 6.09
CA GLU A 327 -5.30 27.61 5.51
C GLU A 327 -5.62 26.44 4.56
N PRO A 328 -4.93 26.33 3.42
CA PRO A 328 -5.42 25.51 2.32
C PRO A 328 -5.53 24.05 2.76
N GLN A 329 -6.65 23.40 2.44
CA GLN A 329 -6.62 21.98 2.07
C GLN A 329 -5.35 21.73 1.26
N PRO A 330 -4.61 20.63 1.51
CA PRO A 330 -3.23 20.46 1.06
C PRO A 330 -3.03 21.09 -0.31
N ALA A 331 -2.28 22.19 -0.36
CA ALA A 331 -1.97 22.93 -1.57
C ALA A 331 -1.01 22.15 -2.50
N THR A 332 -1.06 20.83 -2.43
CA THR A 332 -0.46 19.85 -3.35
C THR A 332 -1.40 18.68 -3.65
N LEU A 333 -2.72 18.81 -3.45
CA LEU A 333 -3.61 18.44 -4.54
C LEU A 333 -3.86 19.74 -5.31
N ALA A 334 -3.07 20.01 -6.36
CA ALA A 334 -3.61 20.85 -7.42
C ALA A 334 -4.97 20.22 -7.75
N THR A 335 -6.07 20.94 -7.53
CA THR A 335 -7.42 20.48 -7.84
C THR A 335 -7.49 20.40 -9.35
N ARG A 336 -6.92 19.32 -9.89
CA ARG A 336 -6.87 19.11 -11.31
C ARG A 336 -8.31 19.00 -11.78
N LEU A 337 -8.65 19.69 -12.86
CA LEU A 337 -9.98 19.60 -13.41
C LEU A 337 -10.29 18.13 -13.72
N PRO A 338 -11.47 17.62 -13.33
CA PRO A 338 -11.77 16.21 -13.47
C PRO A 338 -11.62 15.76 -14.93
N ILE A 339 -11.07 14.56 -15.13
CA ILE A 339 -11.09 13.90 -16.44
C ILE A 339 -12.55 13.87 -16.93
N GLY A 340 -12.77 14.26 -18.18
CA GLY A 340 -14.10 14.53 -18.74
C GLY A 340 -14.47 16.01 -18.79
N THR A 341 -13.69 16.91 -18.18
CA THR A 341 -13.89 18.36 -18.30
C THR A 341 -13.89 18.77 -19.77
N VAL A 342 -14.85 19.61 -20.15
CA VAL A 342 -15.04 20.05 -21.53
C VAL A 342 -14.70 21.53 -21.69
N ALA A 343 -13.94 21.86 -22.72
CA ALA A 343 -13.61 23.22 -23.15
C ALA A 343 -13.85 23.36 -24.67
N ARG A 344 -14.05 24.57 -25.18
CA ARG A 344 -14.40 24.81 -26.59
C ARG A 344 -13.24 25.38 -27.37
N THR A 345 -13.27 25.13 -28.68
CA THR A 345 -12.38 25.80 -29.63
C THR A 345 -12.41 27.33 -29.43
N GLY A 346 -11.23 27.95 -29.33
CA GLY A 346 -11.05 29.38 -29.07
C GLY A 346 -10.88 29.74 -27.58
N GLU A 347 -11.24 28.86 -26.65
CA GLU A 347 -11.03 29.06 -25.22
C GLU A 347 -9.57 28.79 -24.82
N ARG A 348 -9.17 29.34 -23.67
CA ARG A 348 -7.90 29.02 -23.01
C ARG A 348 -8.05 27.65 -22.34
N CYS A 349 -7.09 26.76 -22.58
CA CYS A 349 -7.05 25.43 -22.00
C CYS A 349 -7.00 25.55 -20.47
N PRO A 350 -7.94 24.95 -19.75
CA PRO A 350 -8.07 25.21 -18.32
C PRO A 350 -7.18 24.32 -17.44
N GLU A 351 -6.59 23.25 -18.02
CA GLU A 351 -5.73 22.29 -17.31
C GLU A 351 -4.68 21.66 -18.24
N ASP A 352 -3.48 21.44 -17.68
CA ASP A 352 -2.42 20.70 -18.35
C ASP A 352 -2.87 19.25 -18.63
N GLY A 353 -2.95 18.86 -19.90
CA GLY A 353 -3.45 17.53 -20.22
C GLY A 353 -3.47 17.15 -21.69
N VAL A 354 -3.80 15.88 -21.92
CA VAL A 354 -4.24 15.41 -23.23
C VAL A 354 -5.75 15.66 -23.31
N TRP A 355 -6.18 16.31 -24.39
CA TRP A 355 -7.57 16.62 -24.66
C TRP A 355 -8.02 15.96 -25.97
N CYS A 356 -9.22 15.39 -25.94
CA CYS A 356 -9.84 14.70 -27.05
C CYS A 356 -11.01 15.52 -27.64
N ALA A 357 -11.00 15.78 -28.94
CA ALA A 357 -12.04 16.46 -29.68
C ALA A 357 -13.26 15.54 -29.88
N ALA A 358 -14.43 15.99 -29.43
CA ALA A 358 -15.69 15.32 -29.66
C ALA A 358 -16.13 15.48 -31.12
N LEU A 359 -15.94 14.43 -31.92
CA LEU A 359 -16.37 14.33 -33.32
C LEU A 359 -17.83 13.86 -33.42
N LYS A 360 -18.54 14.30 -34.47
CA LYS A 360 -19.88 13.79 -34.78
C LYS A 360 -19.78 12.43 -35.47
N GLU A 361 -20.86 11.65 -35.39
CA GLU A 361 -20.97 10.36 -36.08
C GLU A 361 -20.70 10.52 -37.59
N GLY A 362 -19.73 9.77 -38.11
CA GLY A 362 -19.27 9.86 -39.51
C GLY A 362 -18.11 10.82 -39.78
N GLN A 363 -17.60 11.56 -38.78
CA GLN A 363 -16.41 12.40 -38.88
C GLN A 363 -15.15 11.66 -38.38
N ALA A 364 -14.02 11.83 -39.07
CA ALA A 364 -12.72 11.29 -38.65
C ALA A 364 -11.61 12.36 -38.73
N GLY A 365 -10.70 12.41 -37.76
CA GLY A 365 -9.57 13.34 -37.74
C GLY A 365 -8.72 13.16 -36.49
N ASP A 366 -7.59 13.86 -36.40
CA ASP A 366 -6.70 13.85 -35.22
C ASP A 366 -7.48 14.34 -34.00
N SER A 367 -7.96 13.39 -33.21
CA SER A 367 -8.89 13.66 -32.12
C SER A 367 -8.16 14.01 -30.83
N GLU A 368 -6.90 13.64 -30.63
CA GLU A 368 -6.20 13.85 -29.36
C GLU A 368 -5.00 14.78 -29.50
N ARG A 369 -4.89 15.77 -28.59
CA ARG A 369 -3.77 16.72 -28.55
C ARG A 369 -3.38 17.06 -27.12
N ARG A 370 -2.10 17.37 -26.93
CA ARG A 370 -1.56 17.87 -25.66
C ARG A 370 -1.73 19.39 -25.60
N PHE A 371 -2.21 19.89 -24.47
CA PHE A 371 -2.30 21.32 -24.20
C PHE A 371 -1.78 21.61 -22.80
N LEU A 372 -1.04 22.71 -22.69
CA LEU A 372 -0.72 23.31 -21.41
C LEU A 372 -1.84 24.28 -21.01
N LYS A 373 -2.03 24.44 -19.71
CA LYS A 373 -2.95 25.40 -19.12
C LYS A 373 -2.63 26.79 -19.64
N GLY A 374 -3.61 27.41 -20.28
CA GLY A 374 -3.49 28.71 -20.96
C GLY A 374 -3.32 28.62 -22.49
N ASP A 375 -3.12 27.46 -23.09
CA ASP A 375 -3.06 27.33 -24.55
C ASP A 375 -4.41 27.65 -25.20
N THR A 376 -4.43 28.22 -26.41
CA THR A 376 -5.69 28.43 -27.13
C THR A 376 -6.11 27.16 -27.85
N LEU A 377 -7.28 26.62 -27.52
CA LEU A 377 -7.79 25.39 -28.12
C LEU A 377 -8.13 25.59 -29.61
N PRO A 378 -7.50 24.85 -30.53
CA PRO A 378 -7.65 25.10 -31.97
C PRO A 378 -8.89 24.42 -32.56
N SER A 379 -9.31 24.88 -33.74
CA SER A 379 -10.19 24.10 -34.62
C SER A 379 -9.43 22.90 -35.18
N ILE A 380 -10.14 21.83 -35.53
CA ILE A 380 -9.55 20.66 -36.19
C ILE A 380 -10.11 20.48 -37.59
N ILE A 381 -9.31 19.83 -38.44
CA ILE A 381 -9.76 19.39 -39.76
C ILE A 381 -10.41 18.02 -39.57
N VAL A 382 -11.70 17.95 -39.86
CA VAL A 382 -12.45 16.69 -39.87
C VAL A 382 -12.64 16.23 -41.31
N HIS A 383 -12.59 14.92 -41.50
CA HIS A 383 -12.88 14.24 -42.75
C HIS A 383 -14.30 13.68 -42.67
N GLU A 384 -15.14 14.04 -43.63
CA GLU A 384 -16.50 13.51 -43.77
C GLU A 384 -16.58 12.63 -45.02
N SER A 385 -17.16 11.43 -44.86
CA SER A 385 -17.46 10.54 -45.98
C SER A 385 -18.62 11.08 -46.81
N ARG A 386 -18.49 11.09 -48.14
CA ARG A 386 -19.59 11.46 -49.02
C ARG A 386 -20.56 10.28 -49.18
N ALA A 387 -21.82 10.57 -49.50
CA ALA A 387 -22.85 9.56 -49.73
C ALA A 387 -22.51 8.54 -50.85
N LEU A 388 -21.58 8.89 -51.75
CA LEU A 388 -21.04 8.01 -52.80
C LEU A 388 -19.55 7.70 -52.51
N PRO A 389 -19.22 6.55 -51.91
CA PRO A 389 -17.85 6.20 -51.48
C PRO A 389 -16.81 6.16 -52.61
N LEU A 390 -17.27 5.99 -53.86
CA LEU A 390 -16.42 5.99 -55.06
C LEU A 390 -15.80 7.36 -55.34
N LEU A 391 -16.46 8.45 -54.97
CA LEU A 391 -15.92 9.82 -55.14
C LEU A 391 -14.76 10.08 -54.16
N ASP A 392 -14.86 9.59 -52.92
CA ASP A 392 -13.81 9.77 -51.91
C ASP A 392 -12.48 9.09 -52.31
N ARG A 393 -12.53 8.07 -53.18
CA ARG A 393 -11.33 7.42 -53.76
C ARG A 393 -10.66 8.22 -54.87
N VAL A 394 -11.40 9.10 -55.56
CA VAL A 394 -10.91 9.84 -56.73
C VAL A 394 -10.45 11.25 -56.37
N ILE A 395 -11.16 11.93 -55.46
CA ILE A 395 -10.90 13.33 -55.10
C ILE A 395 -10.52 13.53 -53.62
N GLY A 396 -10.29 12.44 -52.88
CA GLY A 396 -10.00 12.46 -51.45
C GLY A 396 -11.24 12.78 -50.60
N MET A 397 -11.21 12.48 -49.30
CA MET A 397 -12.32 12.77 -48.38
C MET A 397 -12.57 14.28 -48.25
N ARG A 398 -13.82 14.68 -48.00
CA ARG A 398 -14.14 16.08 -47.78
C ARG A 398 -13.49 16.54 -46.47
N GLN A 399 -12.57 17.49 -46.57
CA GLN A 399 -11.95 18.12 -45.42
C GLN A 399 -12.70 19.40 -45.07
N GLN A 400 -13.02 19.58 -43.80
CA GLN A 400 -13.58 20.82 -43.29
C GLN A 400 -12.95 21.16 -41.94
N THR A 401 -12.54 22.42 -41.77
CA THR A 401 -12.16 22.94 -40.47
C THR A 401 -13.42 23.18 -39.63
N THR A 402 -13.50 22.54 -38.47
CA THR A 402 -14.68 22.59 -37.61
C THR A 402 -14.30 22.94 -36.18
N GLN A 403 -15.20 23.66 -35.51
CA GLN A 403 -15.08 23.92 -34.07
C GLN A 403 -15.57 22.70 -33.30
N VAL A 404 -14.78 22.26 -32.33
CA VAL A 404 -15.03 21.08 -31.53
C VAL A 404 -15.04 21.40 -30.04
N ALA A 405 -15.75 20.56 -29.30
CA ALA A 405 -15.61 20.47 -27.86
C ALA A 405 -14.44 19.54 -27.55
N TRP A 406 -13.45 20.06 -26.82
CA TRP A 406 -12.31 19.34 -26.32
C TRP A 406 -12.65 18.77 -24.94
N ARG A 407 -12.34 17.51 -24.69
CA ARG A 407 -12.55 16.83 -23.42
C ARG A 407 -11.23 16.38 -22.83
N LEU A 408 -10.93 16.75 -21.59
CA LEU A 408 -9.74 16.30 -20.88
C LEU A 408 -9.78 14.78 -20.69
N VAL A 409 -8.74 14.08 -21.15
CA VAL A 409 -8.65 12.61 -21.04
C VAL A 409 -7.51 12.14 -20.14
N SER A 410 -6.42 12.92 -20.00
CA SER A 410 -5.34 12.63 -19.06
C SER A 410 -4.51 13.88 -18.74
N TYR A 411 -3.67 13.84 -17.68
CA TYR A 411 -2.80 14.95 -17.26
C TYR A 411 -1.37 14.79 -17.79
N LEU A 412 -0.63 15.89 -17.96
CA LEU A 412 0.73 15.88 -18.51
C LEU A 412 1.83 15.47 -17.52
N ASP A 413 1.54 15.38 -16.22
CA ASP A 413 2.49 15.02 -15.15
C ASP A 413 2.84 13.51 -15.10
N GLN A 414 2.62 12.81 -16.21
CA GLN A 414 3.12 11.47 -16.50
C GLN A 414 3.96 11.55 -17.78
N ALA A 415 5.21 11.98 -17.64
CA ALA A 415 6.26 11.81 -18.65
C ALA A 415 7.58 11.45 -17.96
#